data_AF-A0A9D7IZK3-F1
#
_entry.id   AF-A0A9D7IZK3-F1
#
_cell.length_a   1.000
_cell.length_b   1.000
_cell.length_c   1.000
_cell.angle_alpha   90.00
_cell.angle_beta   90.00
_cell.angle_gamma   90.00
#
_symmetry.space_group_name_H-M   'P 1'
#
loop_
_entity.id
_entity.type
_entity.pdbx_description
1 polymer ?
#
loop_
_entity_poly.entity_id
_entity_poly.type
_entity_poly.pdbx_seq_one_letter_code
_entity_poly.pdbx_strand_id
1 'polypeptide(L)'
;MTGEIKETRRTDGFFNKLEIELKLLGDPLADAKALRVKVQTAVDETGRNLIPERDKGDEFTEISEYNRSAPKIDIELKNPARQATQVNEVAGVIELYMPGKDPASKLTIANLLSATGKPLVSPALKAAGIEITVWNKEQFDARKKSEEARLRKEAESKKKEAAAELGEEVVEGLMKVFGGLFSALTEMDENGIALQVSDKQSKIIKFEFESADGKEISYNGRSIMGDEPKTMIFNLEQKLPPTARLKIYIYTPKAVLKVPFKLNNIPLP
;
A
#
# COMPACT_ATOMS: atom_id res chain seq x y z
N MET A 1 -7.23 -15.26 -20.39
CA MET A 1 -7.55 -13.94 -19.80
C MET A 1 -8.72 -13.39 -20.56
N THR A 2 -9.81 -13.06 -19.90
CA THR A 2 -10.95 -12.35 -20.50
C THR A 2 -11.17 -11.09 -19.66
N GLY A 3 -11.30 -9.93 -20.30
CA GLY A 3 -11.27 -8.63 -19.61
C GLY A 3 -12.37 -7.69 -20.10
N GLU A 4 -12.64 -6.65 -19.31
CA GLU A 4 -13.53 -5.55 -19.65
C GLU A 4 -12.69 -4.29 -19.86
N ILE A 5 -13.02 -3.46 -20.86
CA ILE A 5 -12.29 -2.22 -21.16
C ILE A 5 -13.22 -1.06 -20.86
N LYS A 6 -12.74 -0.11 -20.06
CA LYS A 6 -13.48 1.10 -19.69
C LYS A 6 -12.65 2.32 -20.04
N GLU A 7 -13.19 3.20 -20.85
CA GLU A 7 -12.58 4.50 -21.15
C GLU A 7 -13.44 5.62 -20.55
N THR A 8 -12.82 6.51 -19.78
CA THR A 8 -13.50 7.70 -19.24
C THR A 8 -12.86 8.97 -19.81
N ARG A 9 -13.66 9.73 -20.57
CA ARG A 9 -13.31 11.07 -21.08
C ARG A 9 -14.21 12.13 -20.44
N ARG A 10 -13.65 12.98 -19.59
CA ARG A 10 -14.29 14.16 -19.00
C ARG A 10 -13.74 15.46 -19.60
N THR A 11 -14.66 16.39 -19.83
CA THR A 11 -14.43 17.71 -20.47
C THR A 11 -13.67 18.68 -19.57
N ASP A 12 -13.66 18.45 -18.25
CA ASP A 12 -12.98 19.27 -17.23
C ASP A 12 -11.50 18.86 -17.01
N GLY A 13 -11.03 17.80 -17.66
CA GLY A 13 -9.67 17.30 -17.54
C GLY A 13 -9.38 16.48 -16.27
N PHE A 14 -10.31 16.42 -15.32
CA PHE A 14 -10.15 15.64 -14.09
C PHE A 14 -10.60 14.18 -14.31
N PHE A 15 -9.76 13.22 -13.93
CA PHE A 15 -10.04 11.76 -14.01
C PHE A 15 -10.18 11.17 -15.42
N ASN A 16 -9.37 11.64 -16.37
CA ASN A 16 -9.23 11.05 -17.70
C ASN A 16 -8.29 9.83 -17.65
N LYS A 17 -8.83 8.61 -17.68
CA LYS A 17 -8.04 7.36 -17.75
C LYS A 17 -8.66 6.32 -18.68
N LEU A 18 -7.80 5.51 -19.28
CA LEU A 18 -8.14 4.22 -19.88
C LEU A 18 -7.89 3.14 -18.84
N GLU A 19 -8.88 2.29 -18.59
CA GLU A 19 -8.81 1.21 -17.62
C GLU A 19 -9.05 -0.13 -18.32
N ILE A 20 -8.13 -1.07 -18.14
CA ILE A 20 -8.24 -2.43 -18.67
C ILE A 20 -8.32 -3.39 -17.49
N GLU A 21 -9.49 -4.01 -17.29
CA GLU A 21 -9.69 -5.04 -16.28
C GLU A 21 -9.18 -6.38 -16.85
N LEU A 22 -8.17 -6.98 -16.22
CA LEU A 22 -7.75 -8.35 -16.51
C LEU A 22 -8.34 -9.32 -15.51
N LYS A 23 -9.05 -10.34 -15.99
CA LYS A 23 -9.39 -11.52 -15.18
C LYS A 23 -8.31 -12.58 -15.35
N LEU A 24 -7.64 -12.90 -14.26
CA LEU A 24 -6.62 -13.93 -14.23
C LEU A 24 -7.26 -15.28 -13.92
N LEU A 25 -6.82 -16.31 -14.66
CA LEU A 25 -7.25 -17.70 -14.49
C LEU A 25 -6.02 -18.60 -14.56
N GLY A 26 -6.00 -19.65 -13.76
CA GLY A 26 -4.96 -20.69 -13.81
C GLY A 26 -4.50 -21.16 -12.43
N ASP A 27 -3.98 -22.38 -12.39
CA ASP A 27 -3.57 -23.07 -11.16
C ASP A 27 -2.57 -22.30 -10.27
N PRO A 28 -1.59 -21.54 -10.82
CA PRO A 28 -0.63 -20.80 -9.98
C PRO A 28 -1.26 -19.74 -9.08
N LEU A 29 -2.52 -19.34 -9.32
CA LEU A 29 -3.24 -18.39 -8.47
C LEU A 29 -3.61 -18.99 -7.10
N ALA A 30 -3.71 -20.32 -6.99
CA ALA A 30 -4.06 -20.99 -5.74
C ALA A 30 -3.04 -20.72 -4.61
N ASP A 31 -1.76 -20.61 -4.97
CA ASP A 31 -0.66 -20.37 -4.03
C ASP A 31 -0.21 -18.90 -3.97
N ALA A 32 -0.82 -18.03 -4.79
CA ALA A 32 -0.49 -16.62 -4.83
C ALA A 32 -1.20 -15.88 -3.68
N LYS A 33 -0.45 -15.08 -2.92
CA LYS A 33 -0.98 -14.22 -1.85
C LYS A 33 -1.22 -12.78 -2.30
N ALA A 34 -0.46 -12.33 -3.29
CA ALA A 34 -0.57 -10.98 -3.82
C ALA A 34 -0.12 -10.98 -5.29
N LEU A 35 -0.47 -9.93 -6.01
CA LEU A 35 -0.06 -9.74 -7.39
C LEU A 35 0.24 -8.27 -7.68
N ARG A 36 1.03 -8.01 -8.71
CA ARG A 36 1.15 -6.69 -9.33
C ARG A 36 1.32 -6.81 -10.82
N VAL A 37 1.06 -5.73 -11.55
CA VAL A 37 1.24 -5.65 -13.00
C VAL A 37 2.25 -4.56 -13.29
N LYS A 38 3.31 -4.93 -14.01
CA LYS A 38 4.28 -3.99 -14.57
C LYS A 38 4.03 -3.88 -16.06
N VAL A 39 3.43 -2.77 -16.50
CA VAL A 39 3.25 -2.48 -17.92
C VAL A 39 4.60 -2.03 -18.49
N GLN A 40 5.03 -2.67 -19.57
CA GLN A 40 6.30 -2.36 -20.24
C GLN A 40 6.07 -1.62 -21.55
N THR A 41 4.93 -1.83 -22.20
CA THR A 41 4.56 -1.19 -23.44
C THR A 41 3.05 -0.97 -23.44
N ALA A 42 2.61 0.25 -23.76
CA ALA A 42 1.21 0.56 -24.02
C ALA A 42 1.16 1.67 -25.07
N VAL A 43 0.69 1.37 -26.28
CA VAL A 43 0.75 2.30 -27.42
C VAL A 43 -0.54 2.22 -28.23
N ASP A 44 -1.12 3.37 -28.56
CA ASP A 44 -2.26 3.46 -29.48
C ASP A 44 -1.83 3.36 -30.96
N GLU A 45 -2.78 3.29 -31.88
CA GLU A 45 -2.50 3.25 -33.32
C GLU A 45 -1.86 4.52 -33.89
N THR A 46 -1.96 5.63 -33.17
CA THR A 46 -1.26 6.88 -33.53
C THR A 46 0.20 6.88 -33.08
N GLY A 47 0.63 5.85 -32.34
CA GLY A 47 1.98 5.76 -31.77
C GLY A 47 2.13 6.46 -30.42
N ARG A 48 1.05 6.92 -29.80
CA ARG A 48 1.09 7.61 -28.50
C ARG A 48 1.37 6.61 -27.38
N ASN A 49 2.37 6.90 -26.56
CA ASN A 49 2.63 6.14 -25.34
C ASN A 49 1.54 6.40 -24.28
N LEU A 50 0.92 5.34 -23.78
CA LEU A 50 -0.16 5.37 -22.82
C LEU A 50 0.30 5.11 -21.38
N ILE A 51 1.57 4.85 -21.12
CA ILE A 51 2.07 4.59 -19.75
C ILE A 51 2.10 5.90 -18.93
N PRO A 52 1.51 5.95 -17.72
CA PRO A 52 1.57 7.09 -16.81
C PRO A 52 3.00 7.38 -16.32
N GLU A 53 3.29 8.63 -15.92
CA GLU A 53 4.61 9.00 -15.37
C GLU A 53 4.83 8.47 -13.95
N ARG A 54 3.76 8.38 -13.16
CA ARG A 54 3.74 7.64 -11.90
C ARG A 54 2.93 6.37 -12.12
N ASP A 55 3.62 5.24 -12.21
CA ASP A 55 2.97 3.94 -12.29
C ASP A 55 2.62 3.48 -10.87
N LYS A 56 1.32 3.24 -10.61
CA LYS A 56 0.89 2.56 -9.38
C LYS A 56 1.17 1.05 -9.42
N GLY A 57 1.51 0.50 -10.59
CA GLY A 57 1.80 -0.92 -10.82
C GLY A 57 3.03 -1.47 -10.08
N ASP A 58 3.76 -0.63 -9.35
CA ASP A 58 4.88 -1.07 -8.51
C ASP A 58 4.45 -1.72 -7.19
N GLU A 59 3.25 -1.44 -6.69
CA GLU A 59 2.74 -2.01 -5.44
C GLU A 59 2.04 -3.35 -5.65
N PHE A 60 2.19 -4.26 -4.68
CA PHE A 60 1.46 -5.52 -4.68
C PHE A 60 0.06 -5.34 -4.08
N THR A 61 -0.93 -5.84 -4.80
CA THR A 61 -2.32 -5.95 -4.34
C THR A 61 -2.55 -7.35 -3.77
N GLU A 62 -3.06 -7.43 -2.55
CA GLU A 62 -3.40 -8.70 -1.89
C GLU A 62 -4.52 -9.43 -2.65
N ILE A 63 -4.38 -10.75 -2.80
CA ILE A 63 -5.43 -11.63 -3.32
C ILE A 63 -6.25 -12.09 -2.13
N SER A 64 -7.48 -11.60 -2.02
CA SER A 64 -8.39 -11.98 -0.93
C SER A 64 -8.98 -13.35 -1.18
N GLU A 65 -9.55 -13.96 -0.15
CA GLU A 65 -10.23 -15.26 -0.31
C GLU A 65 -11.46 -15.15 -1.21
N TYR A 66 -12.14 -14.00 -1.17
CA TYR A 66 -13.33 -13.72 -1.96
C TYR A 66 -13.06 -13.62 -3.47
N ASN A 67 -11.87 -13.19 -3.87
CA ASN A 67 -11.51 -13.03 -5.28
C ASN A 67 -10.45 -14.04 -5.77
N ARG A 68 -10.13 -15.06 -4.95
CA ARG A 68 -9.06 -16.03 -5.26
C ARG A 68 -9.30 -16.86 -6.53
N SER A 69 -10.56 -17.15 -6.87
CA SER A 69 -10.90 -17.97 -8.04
C SER A 69 -10.73 -17.24 -9.38
N ALA A 70 -10.85 -15.91 -9.38
CA ALA A 70 -10.68 -15.07 -10.56
C ALA A 70 -10.31 -13.65 -10.14
N PRO A 71 -9.07 -13.41 -9.66
CA PRO A 71 -8.67 -12.09 -9.25
C PRO A 71 -8.69 -11.16 -10.46
N LYS A 72 -9.31 -10.00 -10.26
CA LYS A 72 -9.37 -8.90 -11.21
C LYS A 72 -8.24 -7.93 -10.89
N ILE A 73 -7.54 -7.48 -11.92
CA ILE A 73 -6.58 -6.38 -11.82
C ILE A 73 -6.88 -5.32 -12.86
N ASP A 74 -6.96 -4.08 -12.42
CA ASP A 74 -7.16 -2.93 -13.28
C ASP A 74 -5.81 -2.33 -13.67
N ILE A 75 -5.60 -2.17 -14.97
CA ILE A 75 -4.46 -1.44 -15.52
C ILE A 75 -4.93 -0.03 -15.84
N GLU A 76 -4.42 0.96 -15.11
CA GLU A 76 -4.67 2.38 -15.37
C GLU A 76 -3.64 2.93 -16.38
N LEU A 77 -4.12 3.39 -17.53
CA LEU A 77 -3.33 4.01 -18.60
C LEU A 77 -3.78 5.46 -18.87
N LYS A 78 -2.89 6.25 -19.49
CA LYS A 78 -3.23 7.54 -20.07
C LYS A 78 -4.28 7.35 -21.17
N ASN A 79 -5.06 8.40 -21.42
CA ASN A 79 -6.00 8.39 -22.53
C ASN A 79 -5.27 8.28 -23.89
N PRO A 80 -5.81 7.46 -24.81
CA PRO A 80 -5.42 7.43 -26.22
C PRO A 80 -5.55 8.81 -26.88
N ALA A 81 -4.96 8.94 -28.06
CA ALA A 81 -5.17 10.11 -28.92
C ALA A 81 -6.66 10.27 -29.26
N ARG A 82 -7.13 11.49 -29.50
CA ARG A 82 -8.57 11.75 -29.73
C ARG A 82 -9.11 11.01 -30.96
N GLN A 83 -8.27 10.88 -31.98
CA GLN A 83 -8.52 10.19 -33.23
C GLN A 83 -8.21 8.69 -33.17
N ALA A 84 -7.71 8.18 -32.04
CA ALA A 84 -7.52 6.76 -31.84
C ALA A 84 -8.87 6.05 -31.73
N THR A 85 -9.04 5.00 -32.53
CA THR A 85 -10.10 4.00 -32.49
C THR A 85 -9.63 2.69 -31.84
N GLN A 86 -8.33 2.48 -31.60
CA GLN A 86 -7.80 1.28 -30.96
C GLN A 86 -6.47 1.50 -30.20
N VAL A 87 -6.22 0.66 -29.20
CA VAL A 87 -4.87 0.48 -28.62
C VAL A 87 -4.18 -0.67 -29.35
N ASN A 88 -3.07 -0.38 -30.02
CA ASN A 88 -2.33 -1.37 -30.79
C ASN A 88 -1.75 -2.47 -29.90
N GLU A 89 -1.13 -2.09 -28.79
CA GLU A 89 -0.45 -3.03 -27.90
C GLU A 89 -0.51 -2.57 -26.45
N VAL A 90 -0.80 -3.50 -25.56
CA VAL A 90 -0.51 -3.41 -24.12
C VAL A 90 0.21 -4.70 -23.71
N ALA A 91 1.45 -4.58 -23.28
CA ALA A 91 2.29 -5.70 -22.91
C ALA A 91 3.07 -5.43 -21.62
N GLY A 92 3.35 -6.49 -20.88
CA GLY A 92 4.05 -6.39 -19.61
C GLY A 92 4.16 -7.73 -18.90
N VAL A 93 4.36 -7.65 -17.59
CA VAL A 93 4.51 -8.81 -16.72
C VAL A 93 3.57 -8.70 -15.54
N ILE A 94 2.78 -9.75 -15.32
CA ILE A 94 2.08 -9.98 -14.06
C ILE A 94 3.06 -10.70 -13.12
N GLU A 95 3.32 -10.12 -11.96
CA GLU A 95 4.13 -10.73 -10.92
C GLU A 95 3.20 -11.30 -9.85
N LEU A 96 3.19 -12.62 -9.70
CA LEU A 96 2.43 -13.33 -8.67
C LEU A 96 3.35 -13.64 -7.50
N TYR A 97 3.03 -13.10 -6.33
CA TYR A 97 3.77 -13.36 -5.10
C TYR A 97 3.28 -14.66 -4.44
N MET A 98 4.14 -15.66 -4.45
CA MET A 98 3.93 -17.03 -3.98
C MET A 98 4.96 -17.35 -2.89
N PRO A 99 4.70 -16.95 -1.63
CA PRO A 99 5.71 -17.06 -0.57
C PRO A 99 6.06 -18.50 -0.19
N GLY A 100 5.29 -19.49 -0.64
CA GLY A 100 5.65 -20.91 -0.51
C GLY A 100 6.90 -21.31 -1.31
N LYS A 101 7.27 -20.54 -2.35
CA LYS A 101 8.44 -20.84 -3.20
C LYS A 101 9.78 -20.45 -2.60
N ASP A 102 9.77 -19.60 -1.58
CA ASP A 102 10.99 -19.17 -0.89
C ASP A 102 10.73 -18.96 0.60
N PRO A 103 11.29 -19.80 1.49
CA PRO A 103 11.18 -19.59 2.93
C PRO A 103 11.65 -18.22 3.41
N ALA A 104 12.62 -17.60 2.71
CA ALA A 104 13.11 -16.26 3.05
C ALA A 104 12.09 -15.14 2.80
N SER A 105 11.00 -15.44 2.08
CA SER A 105 9.90 -14.50 1.87
C SER A 105 8.94 -14.41 3.07
N LYS A 106 9.12 -15.27 4.09
CA LYS A 106 8.33 -15.27 5.31
C LYS A 106 9.24 -15.09 6.52
N LEU A 107 8.94 -14.08 7.32
CA LEU A 107 9.59 -13.87 8.62
C LEU A 107 8.53 -13.90 9.71
N THR A 108 8.76 -14.70 10.75
CA THR A 108 7.91 -14.72 11.95
C THR A 108 8.69 -14.14 13.13
N ILE A 109 8.16 -13.09 13.74
CA ILE A 109 8.67 -12.50 14.97
C ILE A 109 7.81 -12.98 16.13
N ALA A 110 8.38 -13.78 17.02
CA ALA A 110 7.69 -14.28 18.20
C ALA A 110 7.61 -13.26 19.33
N ASN A 111 6.63 -13.43 20.24
CA ASN A 111 6.46 -12.60 21.43
C ASN A 111 6.46 -11.10 21.12
N LEU A 112 5.67 -10.70 20.11
CA LEU A 112 5.68 -9.37 19.52
C LEU A 112 5.64 -8.24 20.56
N LEU A 113 4.81 -8.41 21.59
CA LEU A 113 4.61 -7.39 22.64
C LEU A 113 5.88 -7.11 23.47
N SER A 114 6.79 -8.10 23.59
CA SER A 114 8.07 -7.95 24.28
C SER A 114 9.07 -7.07 23.52
N ALA A 115 8.88 -6.90 22.21
CA ALA A 115 9.73 -6.08 21.35
C ALA A 115 9.20 -4.65 21.16
N THR A 116 8.10 -4.29 21.81
CA THR A 116 7.49 -2.96 21.67
C THR A 116 8.43 -1.84 22.10
N GLY A 117 8.36 -0.72 21.38
CA GLY A 117 9.23 0.44 21.57
C GLY A 117 10.67 0.28 21.10
N LYS A 118 11.04 -0.87 20.50
CA LYS A 118 12.38 -1.14 19.98
C LYS A 118 12.31 -1.60 18.52
N PRO A 119 13.33 -1.30 17.70
CA PRO A 119 13.43 -1.86 16.36
C PRO A 119 13.46 -3.40 16.40
N LEU A 120 12.67 -4.03 15.55
CA LEU A 120 12.69 -5.47 15.35
C LEU A 120 14.00 -5.88 14.70
N VAL A 121 14.72 -6.81 15.32
CA VAL A 121 16.02 -7.28 14.82
C VAL A 121 15.84 -8.67 14.20
N SER A 122 16.16 -8.78 12.92
CA SER A 122 16.19 -10.05 12.19
C SER A 122 17.20 -9.99 11.03
N PRO A 123 17.93 -11.09 10.74
CA PRO A 123 18.78 -11.16 9.55
C PRO A 123 18.03 -10.87 8.25
N ALA A 124 16.78 -11.30 8.14
CA ALA A 124 15.95 -11.09 6.95
C ALA A 124 15.58 -9.60 6.75
N LEU A 125 15.21 -8.89 7.84
CA LEU A 125 14.92 -7.45 7.79
C LEU A 125 16.17 -6.66 7.40
N LYS A 126 17.32 -6.98 8.02
CA LYS A 126 18.59 -6.35 7.71
C LYS A 126 19.03 -6.58 6.25
N ALA A 127 18.92 -7.81 5.75
CA ALA A 127 19.24 -8.14 4.37
C ALA A 127 18.28 -7.46 3.37
N ALA A 128 17.03 -7.24 3.77
CA ALA A 128 16.05 -6.53 2.97
C ALA A 128 16.19 -5.00 3.03
N GLY A 129 16.94 -4.45 3.98
CA GLY A 129 17.04 -3.01 4.23
C GLY A 129 15.77 -2.43 4.86
N ILE A 130 15.06 -3.26 5.65
CA ILE A 130 13.80 -2.92 6.28
C ILE A 130 14.02 -2.67 7.77
N GLU A 131 13.43 -1.60 8.30
CA GLU A 131 13.35 -1.35 9.74
C GLU A 131 11.89 -1.27 10.17
N ILE A 132 11.55 -1.97 11.26
CA ILE A 132 10.19 -1.98 11.81
C ILE A 132 10.29 -1.75 13.31
N THR A 133 9.50 -0.82 13.84
CA THR A 133 9.29 -0.66 15.28
C THR A 133 7.81 -0.85 15.60
N VAL A 134 7.52 -1.61 16.65
CA VAL A 134 6.16 -1.93 17.08
C VAL A 134 5.80 -1.07 18.27
N TRP A 135 4.60 -0.51 18.27
CA TRP A 135 4.08 0.33 19.35
C TRP A 135 2.74 -0.22 19.82
N ASN A 136 2.59 -0.35 21.14
CA ASN A 136 1.28 -0.54 21.75
C ASN A 136 0.56 0.82 21.89
N LYS A 137 -0.71 0.77 22.34
CA LYS A 137 -1.54 1.97 22.51
C LYS A 137 -0.88 3.06 23.36
N GLU A 138 -0.41 2.70 24.54
CA GLU A 138 0.17 3.66 25.49
C GLU A 138 1.42 4.35 24.93
N GLN A 139 2.33 3.57 24.35
CA GLN A 139 3.56 4.10 23.75
C GLN A 139 3.27 4.97 22.53
N PHE A 140 2.30 4.56 21.71
CA PHE A 140 1.91 5.32 20.53
C PHE A 140 1.26 6.65 20.92
N ASP A 141 0.38 6.67 21.91
CA ASP A 141 -0.24 7.90 22.41
C ASP A 141 0.79 8.88 22.95
N ALA A 142 1.78 8.36 23.70
CA ALA A 142 2.88 9.18 24.21
C ALA A 142 3.67 9.83 23.06
N ARG A 143 3.98 9.05 22.02
CA ARG A 143 4.64 9.54 20.80
C ARG A 143 3.76 10.53 20.02
N LYS A 144 2.47 10.25 19.88
CA LYS A 144 1.50 11.12 19.19
C LYS A 144 1.48 12.49 19.85
N LYS A 145 1.38 12.54 21.19
CA LYS A 145 1.42 13.80 21.95
C LYS A 145 2.72 14.57 21.75
N SER A 146 3.87 13.88 21.71
CA SER A 146 5.15 14.57 21.45
C SER A 146 5.26 15.10 20.03
N GLU A 147 4.78 14.36 19.03
CA GLU A 147 4.73 14.83 17.63
C GLU A 147 3.75 15.97 17.43
N GLU A 148 2.55 15.91 17.99
CA GLU A 148 1.59 17.03 17.94
C GLU A 148 2.16 18.29 18.57
N ALA A 149 2.82 18.18 19.72
CA ALA A 149 3.48 19.32 20.36
C ALA A 149 4.61 19.88 19.50
N ARG A 150 5.39 19.01 18.83
CA ARG A 150 6.45 19.44 17.90
C ARG A 150 5.87 20.17 16.69
N LEU A 151 4.85 19.60 16.05
CA LEU A 151 4.18 20.19 14.89
C LEU A 151 3.51 21.51 15.24
N ARG A 152 2.87 21.63 16.41
CA ARG A 152 2.32 22.91 16.89
C ARG A 152 3.39 23.96 17.07
N LYS A 153 4.53 23.64 17.69
CA LYS A 153 5.65 24.58 17.84
C LYS A 153 6.21 25.01 16.47
N GLU A 154 6.34 24.09 15.53
CA GLU A 154 6.79 24.41 14.17
C GLU A 154 5.78 25.31 13.45
N ALA A 155 4.48 25.00 13.55
CA ALA A 155 3.41 25.83 12.99
C ALA A 155 3.36 27.22 13.63
N GLU A 156 3.53 27.34 14.95
CA GLU A 156 3.64 28.61 15.66
C GLU A 156 4.83 29.44 15.19
N SER A 157 5.97 28.81 14.89
CA SER A 157 7.14 29.51 14.34
C SER A 157 6.89 30.09 12.94
N LYS A 158 6.07 29.41 12.13
CA LYS A 158 5.63 29.86 10.79
C LYS A 158 4.37 30.74 10.84
N LYS A 159 3.70 30.84 12.00
CA LYS A 159 2.46 31.60 12.20
C LYS A 159 2.64 33.08 11.88
N LYS A 160 3.80 33.68 12.20
CA LYS A 160 4.05 35.11 11.96
C LYS A 160 4.04 35.48 10.47
N GLU A 161 4.62 34.65 9.62
CA GLU A 161 4.62 34.87 8.16
C GLU A 161 3.23 34.60 7.58
N ALA A 162 2.60 33.47 7.96
CA ALA A 162 1.27 33.12 7.47
C ALA A 162 0.16 34.07 7.95
N ALA A 163 0.25 34.59 9.17
CA ALA A 163 -0.74 35.52 9.73
C ALA A 163 -0.70 36.90 9.05
N ALA A 164 0.47 37.32 8.55
CA ALA A 164 0.61 38.56 7.80
C ALA A 164 -0.11 38.50 6.43
N GLU A 165 -0.18 37.33 5.80
CA GLU A 165 -0.85 37.13 4.51
C GLU A 165 -2.32 36.74 4.63
N LEU A 166 -2.67 35.90 5.60
CA LEU A 166 -3.99 35.25 5.67
C LEU A 166 -4.85 35.70 6.86
N GLY A 167 -4.29 36.47 7.80
CA GLY A 167 -4.95 36.89 9.04
C GLY A 167 -4.89 35.83 10.15
N GLU A 168 -4.74 36.29 11.41
CA GLU A 168 -4.54 35.41 12.57
C GLU A 168 -5.69 34.43 12.81
N GLU A 169 -6.94 34.89 12.68
CA GLU A 169 -8.13 34.05 12.91
C GLU A 169 -8.23 32.90 11.91
N VAL A 170 -7.87 33.13 10.63
CA VAL A 170 -7.87 32.12 9.58
C VAL A 170 -6.79 31.07 9.85
N VAL A 171 -5.59 31.50 10.22
CA VAL A 171 -4.48 30.60 10.57
C VAL A 171 -4.81 29.75 11.80
N GLU A 172 -5.44 30.32 12.82
CA GLU A 172 -5.89 29.56 13.99
C GLU A 172 -7.00 28.54 13.67
N GLY A 173 -7.95 28.92 12.80
CA GLY A 173 -8.95 27.99 12.28
C GLY A 173 -8.31 26.81 11.55
N LEU A 174 -7.35 27.07 10.66
CA LEU A 174 -6.62 26.02 9.93
C LEU A 174 -5.83 25.10 10.86
N MET A 175 -5.16 25.64 11.88
CA MET A 175 -4.43 24.80 12.86
C MET A 175 -5.36 23.91 13.68
N LYS A 176 -6.55 24.38 14.06
CA LYS A 176 -7.56 23.56 14.75
C LYS A 176 -8.07 22.42 13.86
N VAL A 177 -8.37 22.71 12.59
CA VAL A 177 -8.79 21.70 11.61
C VAL A 177 -7.67 20.68 11.37
N PHE A 178 -6.43 21.14 11.19
CA PHE A 178 -5.26 20.27 11.02
C PHE A 178 -5.05 19.37 12.23
N GLY A 179 -5.12 19.91 13.45
CA GLY A 179 -5.00 19.12 14.68
C GLY A 179 -6.12 18.10 14.84
N GLY A 180 -7.36 18.47 14.54
CA GLY A 180 -8.51 17.55 14.55
C GLY A 180 -8.36 16.41 13.54
N LEU A 181 -7.96 16.74 12.30
CA LEU A 181 -7.70 15.77 11.24
C LEU A 181 -6.54 14.83 11.61
N PHE A 182 -5.42 15.38 12.10
CA PHE A 182 -4.29 14.59 12.53
C PHE A 182 -4.69 13.62 13.65
N SER A 183 -5.48 14.09 14.63
CA SER A 183 -5.93 13.23 15.72
C SER A 183 -6.82 12.09 15.23
N ALA A 184 -7.76 12.36 14.32
CA ALA A 184 -8.64 11.35 13.74
C ALA A 184 -7.87 10.33 12.89
N LEU A 185 -6.89 10.76 12.09
CA LEU A 185 -6.09 9.86 11.25
C LEU A 185 -5.13 8.97 12.06
N THR A 186 -4.68 9.46 13.23
CA THR A 186 -3.79 8.74 14.15
C THR A 186 -4.56 8.05 15.28
N GLU A 187 -5.87 7.92 15.19
CA GLU A 187 -6.62 7.20 16.22
C GLU A 187 -6.30 5.70 16.17
N MET A 188 -6.11 5.11 17.35
CA MET A 188 -5.85 3.70 17.52
C MET A 188 -6.77 3.20 18.63
N ASP A 189 -7.33 2.01 18.47
CA ASP A 189 -8.24 1.46 19.48
C ASP A 189 -7.45 0.83 20.65
N GLU A 190 -8.13 0.42 21.73
CA GLU A 190 -7.48 -0.20 22.90
C GLU A 190 -6.70 -1.48 22.54
N ASN A 191 -7.18 -2.23 21.56
CA ASN A 191 -6.53 -3.43 21.05
C ASN A 191 -5.53 -3.14 19.93
N GLY A 192 -5.37 -1.88 19.54
CA GLY A 192 -4.59 -1.53 18.37
C GLY A 192 -3.08 -1.69 18.55
N ILE A 193 -2.40 -1.93 17.43
CA ILE A 193 -0.95 -1.94 17.32
C ILE A 193 -0.54 -1.03 16.17
N ALA A 194 0.49 -0.22 16.39
CA ALA A 194 1.11 0.57 15.32
C ALA A 194 2.48 0.01 14.94
N LEU A 195 2.73 -0.09 13.64
CA LEU A 195 4.02 -0.42 13.06
C LEU A 195 4.60 0.84 12.42
N GLN A 196 5.76 1.30 12.89
CA GLN A 196 6.56 2.27 12.17
C GLN A 196 7.52 1.53 11.26
N VAL A 197 7.48 1.80 9.96
CA VAL A 197 8.13 1.00 8.91
C VAL A 197 8.97 1.90 8.03
N SER A 198 10.25 1.54 7.87
CA SER A 198 11.13 2.06 6.82
C SER A 198 11.38 0.92 5.83
N ASP A 199 10.94 1.12 4.58
CA ASP A 199 11.07 0.14 3.50
C ASP A 199 11.18 0.86 2.15
N LYS A 200 12.35 1.45 1.92
CA LYS A 200 12.65 2.28 0.74
C LYS A 200 12.49 1.55 -0.60
N GLN A 201 12.48 0.22 -0.58
CA GLN A 201 12.40 -0.61 -1.78
C GLN A 201 11.02 -1.27 -1.94
N SER A 202 10.05 -0.94 -1.07
CA SER A 202 8.70 -1.49 -1.07
C SER A 202 8.68 -3.03 -1.16
N LYS A 203 9.56 -3.68 -0.37
CA LYS A 203 9.67 -5.14 -0.32
C LYS A 203 8.63 -5.78 0.57
N ILE A 204 8.05 -5.07 1.53
CA ILE A 204 7.01 -5.62 2.40
C ILE A 204 5.72 -5.76 1.59
N ILE A 205 5.21 -6.99 1.54
CA ILE A 205 3.97 -7.33 0.84
C ILE A 205 2.78 -7.29 1.79
N LYS A 206 2.92 -7.88 2.98
CA LYS A 206 1.81 -8.05 3.93
C LYS A 206 2.32 -8.24 5.36
N PHE A 207 1.51 -7.80 6.32
CA PHE A 207 1.61 -8.16 7.73
C PHE A 207 0.42 -9.04 8.13
N GLU A 208 0.67 -10.11 8.90
CA GLU A 208 -0.36 -10.92 9.55
C GLU A 208 -0.01 -11.04 11.04
N PHE A 209 -1.01 -10.90 11.90
CA PHE A 209 -0.88 -11.16 13.33
C PHE A 209 -1.41 -12.56 13.62
N GLU A 210 -0.69 -13.35 14.40
CA GLU A 210 -1.10 -14.71 14.74
C GLU A 210 -0.85 -15.02 16.21
N SER A 211 -1.65 -15.91 16.80
CA SER A 211 -1.34 -16.50 18.10
C SER A 211 -0.21 -17.54 17.98
N ALA A 212 0.27 -18.04 19.12
CA ALA A 212 1.37 -19.01 19.19
C ALA A 212 1.06 -20.33 18.43
N ASP A 213 -0.21 -20.72 18.38
CA ASP A 213 -0.72 -21.88 17.64
C ASP A 213 -0.87 -21.63 16.12
N GLY A 214 -0.69 -20.38 15.67
CA GLY A 214 -0.76 -20.01 14.25
C GLY A 214 -2.15 -19.59 13.76
N LYS A 215 -3.11 -19.43 14.66
CA LYS A 215 -4.40 -18.84 14.30
C LYS A 215 -4.24 -17.34 14.04
N GLU A 216 -4.75 -16.88 12.91
CA GLU A 216 -4.74 -15.46 12.53
C GLU A 216 -5.60 -14.63 13.50
N ILE A 217 -5.13 -13.42 13.80
CA ILE A 217 -5.81 -12.42 14.61
C ILE A 217 -6.22 -11.28 13.66
N SER A 218 -7.51 -11.20 13.40
CA SER A 218 -8.12 -10.23 12.49
C SER A 218 -8.06 -8.79 13.03
N TYR A 219 -8.14 -7.83 12.10
CA TYR A 219 -8.29 -6.41 12.38
C TYR A 219 -9.44 -5.81 11.57
N ASN A 220 -10.14 -4.86 12.16
CA ASN A 220 -11.31 -4.19 11.57
C ASN A 220 -10.94 -2.99 10.69
N GLY A 221 -9.67 -2.56 10.74
CA GLY A 221 -9.21 -1.41 9.99
C GLY A 221 -7.68 -1.31 9.97
N ARG A 222 -7.18 -0.71 8.90
CA ARG A 222 -5.76 -0.38 8.73
C ARG A 222 -5.64 1.07 8.26
N SER A 223 -4.98 1.90 9.05
CA SER A 223 -4.65 3.29 8.68
C SER A 223 -3.17 3.40 8.35
N ILE A 224 -2.81 4.12 7.29
CA ILE A 224 -1.42 4.35 6.89
C ILE A 224 -1.16 5.85 6.88
N MET A 225 -0.05 6.27 7.49
CA MET A 225 0.32 7.68 7.63
C MET A 225 1.80 7.93 7.38
N GLY A 226 2.10 9.04 6.71
CA GLY A 226 3.46 9.42 6.35
C GLY A 226 4.06 8.55 5.26
N ASP A 227 5.20 9.00 4.73
CA ASP A 227 5.82 8.39 3.54
C ASP A 227 7.02 7.51 3.92
N GLU A 228 7.98 8.05 4.70
CA GLU A 228 9.16 7.31 5.15
C GLU A 228 9.79 7.97 6.41
N PRO A 229 9.86 7.29 7.56
CA PRO A 229 9.18 6.02 7.85
C PRO A 229 7.66 6.21 7.93
N LYS A 230 6.91 5.31 7.29
CA LYS A 230 5.45 5.28 7.38
C LYS A 230 4.97 4.62 8.67
N THR A 231 3.83 5.03 9.16
CA THR A 231 3.15 4.45 10.32
C THR A 231 1.91 3.71 9.85
N MET A 232 1.78 2.45 10.22
CA MET A 232 0.63 1.60 9.91
C MET A 232 -0.06 1.22 11.23
N ILE A 233 -1.30 1.64 11.42
CA ILE A 233 -2.10 1.35 12.61
C ILE A 233 -3.07 0.22 12.26
N PHE A 234 -3.08 -0.84 13.07
CA PHE A 234 -3.98 -1.98 12.94
C PHE A 234 -4.90 -2.03 14.17
N ASN A 235 -6.20 -1.84 13.96
CA ASN A 235 -7.21 -1.95 15.01
C ASN A 235 -7.70 -3.40 15.09
N LEU A 236 -7.10 -4.17 16.00
CA LEU A 236 -7.34 -5.61 16.13
C LEU A 236 -8.71 -5.89 16.76
N GLU A 237 -9.38 -6.95 16.29
CA GLU A 237 -10.68 -7.39 16.84
C GLU A 237 -10.58 -7.84 18.30
N GLN A 238 -9.41 -8.33 18.69
CA GLN A 238 -9.12 -8.80 20.04
C GLN A 238 -7.73 -8.38 20.46
N LYS A 239 -7.53 -8.27 21.79
CA LYS A 239 -6.23 -8.00 22.37
C LYS A 239 -5.22 -9.07 21.97
N LEU A 240 -4.02 -8.67 21.55
CA LEU A 240 -2.95 -9.62 21.28
C LEU A 240 -2.57 -10.38 22.56
N PRO A 241 -2.49 -11.72 22.53
CA PRO A 241 -1.90 -12.47 23.62
C PRO A 241 -0.40 -12.14 23.76
N PRO A 242 0.20 -12.32 24.95
CA PRO A 242 1.64 -12.09 25.16
C PRO A 242 2.54 -12.89 24.20
N THR A 243 2.06 -14.05 23.76
CA THR A 243 2.74 -14.98 22.85
C THR A 243 2.42 -14.72 21.38
N ALA A 244 1.69 -13.64 21.06
CA ALA A 244 1.38 -13.26 19.69
C ALA A 244 2.65 -13.11 18.85
N ARG A 245 2.53 -13.44 17.58
CA ARG A 245 3.59 -13.37 16.59
C ARG A 245 3.18 -12.44 15.46
N LEU A 246 4.15 -11.74 14.89
CA LEU A 246 3.99 -10.98 13.67
C LEU A 246 4.62 -11.77 12.53
N LYS A 247 3.82 -12.08 11.51
CA LYS A 247 4.31 -12.64 10.25
C LYS A 247 4.43 -11.53 9.22
N ILE A 248 5.61 -11.44 8.62
CA ILE A 248 5.98 -10.43 7.65
C ILE A 248 6.27 -11.16 6.34
N TYR A 249 5.57 -10.77 5.28
CA TYR A 249 5.77 -11.26 3.94
C TYR A 249 6.67 -10.29 3.19
N ILE A 250 7.83 -10.77 2.74
CA ILE A 250 8.87 -9.96 2.12
C ILE A 250 9.08 -10.45 0.69
N TYR A 251 9.10 -9.52 -0.25
CA TYR A 251 9.46 -9.76 -1.64
C TYR A 251 10.85 -10.39 -1.72
N THR A 252 10.91 -11.55 -2.37
CA THR A 252 12.16 -12.13 -2.86
C THR A 252 11.96 -12.53 -4.33
N PRO A 253 13.01 -12.45 -5.17
CA PRO A 253 12.88 -12.87 -6.57
C PRO A 253 12.42 -14.33 -6.73
N LYS A 254 12.77 -15.21 -5.78
CA LYS A 254 12.38 -16.63 -5.79
C LYS A 254 10.91 -16.85 -5.39
N ALA A 255 10.33 -15.94 -4.61
CA ALA A 255 8.92 -15.98 -4.24
C ALA A 255 7.99 -15.42 -5.32
N VAL A 256 8.52 -14.95 -6.47
CA VAL A 256 7.70 -14.31 -7.50
C VAL A 256 7.70 -15.10 -8.79
N LEU A 257 6.50 -15.51 -9.22
CA LEU A 257 6.28 -16.03 -10.56
C LEU A 257 5.97 -14.86 -11.50
N LYS A 258 6.72 -14.78 -12.59
CA LYS A 258 6.52 -13.78 -13.64
C LYS A 258 5.74 -14.39 -14.80
N VAL A 259 4.58 -13.82 -15.10
CA VAL A 259 3.72 -14.25 -16.20
C VAL A 259 3.67 -13.11 -17.22
N PRO A 260 4.32 -13.24 -18.38
CA PRO A 260 4.23 -12.23 -19.43
C PRO A 260 2.81 -12.21 -20.00
N PHE A 261 2.34 -11.03 -20.37
CA PHE A 261 1.08 -10.86 -21.09
C PHE A 261 1.25 -9.87 -22.24
N LYS A 262 0.41 -10.04 -23.25
CA LYS A 262 0.32 -9.14 -24.39
C LYS A 262 -1.11 -9.13 -24.92
N LEU A 263 -1.68 -7.93 -25.01
CA LEU A 263 -2.96 -7.64 -25.62
C LEU A 263 -2.71 -6.81 -26.87
N ASN A 264 -3.36 -7.16 -27.98
CA ASN A 264 -3.21 -6.45 -29.25
C ASN A 264 -4.56 -5.99 -29.77
N ASN A 265 -4.54 -4.88 -30.51
CA ASN A 265 -5.70 -4.37 -31.25
C ASN A 265 -6.96 -4.26 -30.38
N ILE A 266 -6.81 -3.61 -29.22
CA ILE A 266 -7.88 -3.40 -28.26
C ILE A 266 -8.78 -2.29 -28.82
N PRO A 267 -10.03 -2.56 -29.22
CA PRO A 267 -10.91 -1.51 -29.74
C PRO A 267 -11.25 -0.52 -28.61
N LEU A 268 -11.25 0.77 -28.94
CA LEU A 268 -11.72 1.81 -28.05
C LEU A 268 -13.23 2.02 -28.24
N PRO A 269 -13.98 2.29 -27.16
CA PRO A 269 -15.43 2.52 -27.20
C PRO A 269 -15.83 3.85 -27.86
#